data_AF-A0A370XF80-F1
#
_entry.id   AF-A0A370XF80-F1
#
_cell.length_a   1.000
_cell.length_b   1.000
_cell.length_c   1.000
_cell.angle_alpha   90.00
_cell.angle_beta   90.00
_cell.angle_gamma   90.00
#
_symmetry.space_group_name_H-M   'P 1'
#
loop_
_entity.id
_entity.type
_entity.pdbx_description
1 polymer ?
#
loop_
_entity_poly.entity_id
_entity_poly.type
_entity_poly.pdbx_seq_one_letter_code
_entity_poly.pdbx_strand_id
1 'polypeptide(L)'
;MISIVLLINPGSSKIEKLEEAPELLERDGIVFSLRGGPRTPQPTGDRVWDPVAVYAPDELTEEEFQQLFEASRGRVQELNLKY
;
A
#
# COMPACT_ATOMS: atom_id res chain seq x y z
N MET A 1 11.23 -4.43 -9.07
CA MET A 1 10.42 -3.23 -8.78
C MET A 1 8.99 -3.57 -8.37
N ILE A 2 8.59 -3.09 -7.19
CA ILE A 2 7.32 -3.28 -6.48
C ILE A 2 6.73 -1.89 -6.22
N SER A 3 5.44 -1.71 -6.44
CA SER A 3 4.67 -0.53 -6.06
C SER A 3 4.31 -0.59 -4.57
N ILE A 4 4.91 0.27 -3.78
CA ILE A 4 4.66 0.39 -2.35
C ILE A 4 3.64 1.48 -2.12
N VAL A 5 2.50 1.14 -1.54
CA VAL A 5 1.46 2.09 -1.14
C VAL A 5 1.61 2.34 0.37
N LEU A 6 2.02 3.56 0.72
CA LEU A 6 2.11 4.02 2.10
C LEU A 6 0.83 4.78 2.45
N LEU A 7 -0.01 4.19 3.29
CA LEU A 7 -1.20 4.85 3.84
C LEU A 7 -0.80 5.61 5.09
N ILE A 8 -0.67 6.94 5.01
CA ILE A 8 -0.17 7.76 6.12
C ILE A 8 -1.31 8.15 7.05
N ASN A 9 -2.41 8.65 6.48
CA ASN A 9 -3.64 9.01 7.18
C ASN A 9 -4.81 9.09 6.17
N PRO A 10 -6.07 9.26 6.61
CA PRO A 10 -7.22 9.25 5.69
C PRO A 10 -7.16 10.31 4.58
N GLY A 11 -6.34 11.36 4.75
CA GLY A 11 -6.12 12.42 3.78
C GLY A 11 -4.93 12.19 2.84
N SER A 12 -3.99 11.33 3.23
CA SER A 12 -2.62 11.31 2.68
C SER A 12 -2.12 9.89 2.48
N SER A 13 -1.70 9.61 1.26
CA SER A 13 -1.00 8.39 0.88
C SER A 13 0.14 8.74 -0.07
N LYS A 14 1.17 7.89 -0.09
CA LYS A 14 2.28 7.97 -1.03
C LYS A 14 2.42 6.64 -1.77
N ILE A 15 2.89 6.72 -3.01
CA ILE A 15 3.25 5.54 -3.79
C ILE A 15 4.72 5.65 -4.15
N GLU A 16 5.49 4.64 -3.78
CA GLU A 16 6.92 4.54 -4.05
C GLU A 16 7.22 3.26 -4.85
N LYS A 17 8.39 3.22 -5.49
CA LYS A 17 8.89 2.04 -6.18
C LYS A 17 10.13 1.53 -5.45
N LEU A 18 10.06 0.29 -4.96
CA LEU A 18 11.18 -0.38 -4.28
C LEU A 18 11.49 -1.72 -4.95
N GLU A 19 12.70 -2.24 -4.74
CA GLU A 19 13.05 -3.57 -5.24
C GLU A 19 12.50 -4.70 -4.38
N GLU A 20 12.30 -4.42 -3.08
CA GLU A 20 11.83 -5.38 -2.08
C GLU A 20 10.72 -4.77 -1.23
N ALA A 21 9.93 -5.63 -0.59
CA ALA A 21 8.86 -5.26 0.33
C ALA A 21 9.17 -5.84 1.73
N PRO A 22 10.03 -5.17 2.52
CA PRO A 22 10.38 -5.64 3.87
C PRO A 22 9.18 -5.54 4.82
N GLU A 23 9.14 -6.33 5.89
CA GLU A 23 8.02 -6.30 6.85
C GLU A 23 7.85 -4.93 7.52
N LEU A 24 8.95 -4.21 7.74
CA LEU A 24 8.99 -2.88 8.32
C LEU A 24 9.73 -1.91 7.40
N LEU A 25 9.25 -0.67 7.36
CA LEU A 25 9.79 0.39 6.52
C LEU A 25 9.72 1.73 7.25
N GLU A 26 10.86 2.40 7.41
CA GLU A 26 10.90 3.75 7.99
C GLU A 26 10.87 4.82 6.89
N ARG A 27 9.94 5.78 7.00
CA ARG A 27 9.84 6.93 6.10
C ARG A 27 9.44 8.17 6.89
N ASP A 28 10.15 9.27 6.69
CA ASP A 28 9.87 10.56 7.33
C ASP A 28 9.74 10.47 8.86
N GLY A 29 10.49 9.55 9.50
CA GLY A 29 10.44 9.31 10.95
C GLY A 29 9.25 8.48 11.43
N ILE A 30 8.44 7.92 10.52
CA ILE A 30 7.33 7.02 10.82
C ILE A 30 7.71 5.61 10.41
N VAL A 31 7.48 4.64 11.29
CA VAL A 31 7.64 3.21 10.99
C VAL A 31 6.32 2.69 10.43
N PHE A 32 6.39 2.09 9.26
CA PHE A 32 5.28 1.43 8.60
C PHE A 32 5.49 -0.08 8.63
N SER A 33 4.43 -0.84 8.87
CA SER A 33 4.41 -2.29 8.69
C SER A 33 3.64 -2.71 7.44
N LEU A 34 4.08 -3.82 6.86
CA LEU A 34 3.45 -4.44 5.71
C LEU A 34 2.10 -5.03 6.12
N ARG A 35 1.01 -4.50 5.54
CA ARG A 35 -0.37 -4.94 5.82
C ARG A 35 -0.95 -5.81 4.72
N GLY A 36 -0.37 -5.79 3.53
CA GLY A 36 -0.80 -6.66 2.44
C GLY A 36 0.16 -6.67 1.25
N GLY A 37 0.19 -7.79 0.53
CA GLY A 37 1.14 -7.97 -0.57
C GLY A 37 2.55 -8.35 -0.09
N PRO A 38 3.59 -8.21 -0.95
CA PRO A 38 3.50 -7.83 -2.36
C PRO A 38 2.72 -8.89 -3.17
N ARG A 39 1.76 -8.46 -3.98
CA ARG A 39 1.02 -9.35 -4.92
C ARG A 39 0.96 -8.70 -6.29
N THR A 40 1.04 -9.49 -7.36
CA THR A 40 0.93 -8.99 -8.73
C THR A 40 -0.54 -8.92 -9.13
N PRO A 41 -1.06 -7.73 -9.47
CA PRO A 41 -2.43 -7.61 -9.96
C PRO A 41 -2.61 -8.19 -11.36
N GLN A 42 -3.85 -8.58 -11.68
CA GLN A 42 -4.24 -8.94 -13.04
C GLN A 42 -4.09 -7.72 -13.97
N PRO A 43 -3.65 -7.93 -15.23
CA PRO A 43 -3.62 -6.88 -16.23
C PRO A 43 -5.00 -6.22 -16.39
N THR A 44 -5.02 -4.92 -16.63
CA THR A 44 -6.26 -4.17 -16.90
C THR A 44 -6.21 -3.64 -18.33
N GLY A 45 -6.90 -4.33 -19.25
CA GLY A 45 -6.70 -4.11 -20.69
C GLY A 45 -5.26 -4.43 -21.07
N ASP A 46 -4.58 -3.48 -21.72
CA ASP A 46 -3.17 -3.62 -22.12
C ASP A 46 -2.17 -3.25 -21.01
N ARG A 47 -2.65 -2.74 -19.87
CA ARG A 47 -1.76 -2.32 -18.76
C ARG A 47 -1.37 -3.51 -17.90
N VAL A 48 -0.07 -3.78 -17.86
CA VAL A 48 0.57 -4.68 -16.88
C VAL A 48 0.93 -3.89 -15.63
N TRP A 49 0.70 -4.48 -14.46
CA TRP A 49 0.96 -3.86 -13.17
C TRP A 49 2.20 -4.46 -12.51
N ASP A 50 2.97 -3.60 -11.83
CA ASP A 50 3.98 -4.08 -10.88
C ASP A 50 3.29 -4.76 -9.69
N PRO A 51 3.99 -5.66 -8.97
CA PRO A 51 3.53 -6.15 -7.68
C PRO A 51 3.23 -4.98 -6.75
N VAL A 52 2.12 -5.05 -6.02
CA VAL A 52 1.68 -4.01 -5.08
C VAL A 52 1.80 -4.53 -3.66
N ALA A 53 2.43 -3.74 -2.80
CA ALA A 53 2.46 -3.94 -1.35
C ALA A 53 1.85 -2.72 -0.66
N VAL A 54 1.09 -2.96 0.41
CA VAL A 54 0.38 -1.93 1.17
C VAL A 54 0.93 -1.87 2.57
N TYR A 55 1.25 -0.66 3.00
CA TYR A 55 1.86 -0.34 4.28
C TYR A 55 1.02 0.71 5.01
N ALA A 56 1.01 0.61 6.34
CA ALA A 56 0.39 1.59 7.22
C ALA A 56 1.25 1.75 8.48
N PRO A 57 1.13 2.84 9.26
CA PRO A 57 1.90 3.03 10.48
C PRO A 57 1.79 1.81 11.38
N ASP A 58 2.93 1.38 11.93
CA ASP A 58 3.02 0.15 12.70
C ASP A 58 2.19 0.18 13.98
N GLU A 59 2.05 1.38 14.55
CA GLU A 59 1.22 1.64 15.74
C GLU A 59 -0.28 1.42 15.50
N LEU A 60 -0.75 1.38 14.25
CA LEU A 60 -2.16 1.16 13.95
C LEU A 60 -2.58 -0.28 14.28
N THR A 61 -3.71 -0.38 14.97
CA THR A 61 -4.45 -1.62 15.09
C THR A 61 -5.02 -2.07 13.75
N GLU A 62 -5.45 -3.32 13.67
CA GLU A 62 -6.11 -3.85 12.46
C GLU A 62 -7.38 -3.06 12.12
N GLU A 63 -8.18 -2.70 13.12
CA GLU A 63 -9.43 -1.95 12.90
C GLU A 63 -9.17 -0.54 12.33
N GLU A 64 -8.18 0.16 12.87
CA GLU A 64 -7.78 1.49 12.37
C GLU A 64 -7.19 1.40 10.96
N PHE A 65 -6.40 0.37 10.69
CA PHE A 65 -5.90 0.10 9.34
C PHE A 65 -7.05 -0.14 8.36
N GLN A 66 -8.04 -0.96 8.69
CA GLN A 66 -9.17 -1.24 7.80
C GLN A 66 -9.97 0.04 7.48
N GLN A 67 -10.20 0.90 8.48
CA GLN A 67 -10.84 2.20 8.26
C GLN A 67 -10.01 3.10 7.34
N LEU A 68 -8.70 3.15 7.56
CA LEU A 68 -7.77 3.93 6.74
C LEU A 68 -7.70 3.39 5.30
N PHE A 69 -7.69 2.07 5.13
CA PHE A 69 -7.69 1.39 3.84
C PHE A 69 -8.93 1.77 3.03
N GLU A 70 -10.13 1.61 3.61
CA GLU A 70 -11.38 1.96 2.95
C GLU A 70 -11.47 3.46 2.61
N ALA A 71 -11.01 4.35 3.51
CA ALA A 71 -10.97 5.79 3.24
C ALA A 71 -10.00 6.17 2.09
N SER A 72 -8.98 5.34 1.85
CA SER A 72 -7.94 5.57 0.83
C SER A 72 -8.30 4.98 -0.52
N ARG A 73 -9.17 3.95 -0.57
CA ARG A 73 -9.57 3.27 -1.81
C ARG A 73 -10.11 4.20 -2.89
N GLY A 74 -10.79 5.28 -2.54
CA GLY A 74 -11.31 6.24 -3.53
C GLY A 74 -10.22 7.02 -4.29
N ARG A 75 -8.99 7.08 -3.75
CA ARG A 75 -7.89 7.93 -4.26
C ARG A 75 -6.68 7.15 -4.72
N VAL A 76 -6.52 5.91 -4.28
CA VAL A 76 -5.40 5.03 -4.64
C VAL A 76 -5.90 3.89 -5.52
N GLN A 77 -5.57 3.92 -6.81
CA GLN A 77 -6.02 2.92 -7.78
C GLN A 77 -5.50 1.52 -7.44
N GLU A 78 -4.27 1.43 -6.89
CA GLU A 78 -3.57 0.19 -6.56
C GLU A 78 -4.33 -0.65 -5.51
N LEU A 79 -5.15 0.00 -4.68
CA LEU A 79 -5.99 -0.66 -3.68
C LEU A 79 -7.26 -1.30 -4.25
N ASN A 80 -7.63 -0.98 -5.49
CA ASN A 80 -8.84 -1.53 -6.15
C ASN A 80 -8.50 -2.49 -7.29
N LEU A 81 -7.23 -2.85 -7.44
CA LEU A 81 -6.83 -3.78 -8.48
C LEU A 81 -7.33 -5.18 -8.17
N LYS A 82 -7.55 -5.94 -9.25
CA LYS A 82 -7.91 -7.35 -9.15
C LYS A 82 -6.63 -8.17 -9.09
N TYR A 83 -6.63 -9.22 -8.28
CA TYR A 83 -5.53 -10.15 -8.11
C TYR A 83 -6.03 -11.54 -8.47
#